data_AF-M5T1A0-F1
#
_entry.id   AF-M5T1A0-F1
#
_cell.length_a   1.000
_cell.length_b   1.000
_cell.length_c   1.000
_cell.angle_alpha   90.00
_cell.angle_beta   90.00
_cell.angle_gamma   90.00
#
_symmetry.space_group_name_H-M   'P 1'
#
loop_
_entity.id
_entity.type
_entity.pdbx_description
1 polymer ?
#
loop_
_entity_poly.entity_id
_entity_poly.type
_entity_poly.pdbx_seq_one_letter_code
_entity_poly.pdbx_strand_id
1 'polypeptide(L)'
;MKKPAHDDAQPDWGLLGWLGVWSLVLTFAVGGVLNGQTSRSLPEESQSVLGMAMGGLCAAWIALGSWVALIHLPRRNELQERDERAPQQMQSRVAVVIAWIVNLILIVALIWQDSDLIAQLLAIVGLGITGPLIAYQWSHRRIHRGEPQTTERQSIRQILGIAFTIAVAIASLKLYERYLGLTASASVLLVCIAISWLAMLIIILGRWWALIFAIIPMGFVFRIFVLSLIELRSRDSEAQILRASGILFGFYFFSLIFLLLMRSSGHRWFGGHDEPLTNRDSNAWSNDAAVVARDAAVRDEDDASPTL
;
A
#
# COMPACT_ATOMS: atom_id res chain seq x y z
N MET A 1 19.15 -35.26 -7.35
CA MET A 1 18.31 -34.17 -7.90
C MET A 1 17.11 -33.96 -6.99
N LYS A 2 17.10 -32.89 -6.19
CA LYS A 2 15.99 -32.53 -5.31
C LYS A 2 14.96 -31.78 -6.18
N LYS A 3 13.73 -32.30 -6.31
CA LYS A 3 12.62 -31.53 -6.89
C LYS A 3 12.51 -30.22 -6.11
N PRO A 4 12.51 -29.04 -6.75
CA PRO A 4 12.08 -27.84 -6.05
C PRO A 4 10.61 -28.06 -5.69
N ALA A 5 10.30 -27.95 -4.39
CA ALA A 5 8.96 -28.03 -3.87
C ALA A 5 8.12 -26.93 -4.54
N HIS A 6 7.10 -27.36 -5.26
CA HIS A 6 6.22 -26.51 -6.05
C HIS A 6 5.13 -25.95 -5.14
N ASP A 7 5.50 -25.11 -4.17
CA ASP A 7 4.54 -24.50 -3.21
C ASP A 7 4.02 -23.11 -3.65
N ASP A 8 4.53 -22.54 -4.74
CA ASP A 8 4.31 -21.13 -5.05
C ASP A 8 3.22 -20.88 -6.11
N ALA A 9 1.93 -21.06 -5.75
CA ALA A 9 0.83 -20.56 -6.59
C ALA A 9 -0.52 -20.33 -5.87
N GLN A 10 -0.56 -20.22 -4.54
CA GLN A 10 -1.82 -19.97 -3.83
C GLN A 10 -2.04 -18.47 -3.53
N PRO A 11 -3.30 -17.98 -3.58
CA PRO A 11 -3.64 -16.68 -3.01
C PRO A 11 -3.19 -16.63 -1.54
N ASP A 12 -2.74 -15.47 -1.05
CA ASP A 12 -2.35 -15.28 0.35
C ASP A 12 -3.54 -15.33 1.31
N TRP A 13 -4.17 -16.49 1.43
CA TRP A 13 -5.30 -16.72 2.33
C TRP A 13 -4.90 -16.52 3.79
N GLY A 14 -3.63 -16.75 4.15
CA GLY A 14 -3.12 -16.43 5.48
C GLY A 14 -3.14 -14.92 5.77
N LEU A 15 -2.66 -14.09 4.83
CA LEU A 15 -2.69 -12.63 4.97
C LEU A 15 -4.13 -12.10 4.94
N LEU A 16 -4.94 -12.56 4.01
CA LEU A 16 -6.34 -12.16 3.86
C LEU A 16 -7.18 -12.59 5.08
N GLY A 17 -6.93 -13.79 5.60
CA GLY A 17 -7.55 -14.29 6.82
C GLY A 17 -7.17 -13.43 8.02
N TRP A 18 -5.89 -13.07 8.16
CA TRP A 18 -5.44 -12.18 9.23
C TRP A 18 -6.06 -10.79 9.13
N LEU A 19 -6.07 -10.19 7.93
CA LEU A 19 -6.72 -8.91 7.67
C LEU A 19 -8.22 -8.97 7.98
N GLY A 20 -8.90 -10.04 7.57
CA GLY A 20 -10.32 -10.25 7.83
C GLY A 20 -10.64 -10.39 9.32
N VAL A 21 -9.88 -11.20 10.05
CA VAL A 21 -10.04 -11.39 11.50
C VAL A 21 -9.84 -10.08 12.24
N TRP A 22 -8.75 -9.34 11.96
CA TRP A 22 -8.50 -8.07 12.61
C TRP A 22 -9.51 -6.99 12.23
N SER A 23 -9.98 -6.97 10.97
CA SER A 23 -11.07 -6.07 10.56
C SER A 23 -12.33 -6.32 11.39
N LEU A 24 -12.72 -7.59 11.60
CA LEU A 24 -13.86 -7.93 12.44
C LEU A 24 -13.64 -7.56 13.91
N VAL A 25 -12.48 -7.91 14.48
CA VAL A 25 -12.13 -7.58 15.87
C VAL A 25 -12.21 -6.07 16.10
N LEU A 26 -11.67 -5.27 15.17
CA LEU A 26 -11.70 -3.81 15.27
C LEU A 26 -13.12 -3.25 15.06
N THR A 27 -13.92 -3.83 14.18
CA THR A 27 -15.35 -3.49 14.04
C THR A 27 -16.11 -3.72 15.36
N PHE A 28 -15.91 -4.88 15.99
CA PHE A 28 -16.55 -5.18 17.28
C PHE A 28 -15.99 -4.30 18.41
N ALA A 29 -14.69 -3.96 18.40
CA ALA A 29 -14.11 -3.05 19.36
C ALA A 29 -14.74 -1.64 19.25
N VAL A 30 -14.91 -1.12 18.04
CA VAL A 30 -15.60 0.17 17.82
C VAL A 30 -17.05 0.10 18.33
N GLY A 31 -17.79 -0.95 17.95
CA GLY A 31 -19.18 -1.13 18.41
C GLY A 31 -19.29 -1.30 19.92
N GLY A 32 -18.35 -2.02 20.55
CA GLY A 32 -18.31 -2.27 21.99
C GLY A 32 -17.94 -1.02 22.80
N VAL A 33 -17.03 -0.18 22.30
CA VAL A 33 -16.68 1.09 22.93
C VAL A 33 -17.83 2.09 22.84
N LEU A 34 -18.53 2.14 21.70
CA LEU A 34 -19.69 3.02 21.55
C LEU A 34 -20.89 2.51 22.37
N ASN A 35 -21.13 1.20 22.44
CA ASN A 35 -22.20 0.58 23.22
C ASN A 35 -23.58 1.26 23.05
N GLY A 36 -23.91 1.70 21.83
CA GLY A 36 -25.15 2.42 21.53
C GLY A 36 -25.18 3.88 22.01
N GLN A 37 -24.04 4.46 22.35
CA GLN A 37 -23.84 5.87 22.66
C GLN A 37 -23.18 6.60 21.47
N THR A 38 -23.30 7.93 21.44
CA THR A 38 -22.61 8.75 20.45
C THR A 38 -21.17 9.01 20.89
N SER A 39 -20.25 9.18 19.94
CA SER A 39 -18.83 9.41 20.23
C SER A 39 -18.55 10.62 21.11
N ARG A 40 -19.43 11.63 21.07
CA ARG A 40 -19.33 12.85 21.87
C ARG A 40 -19.67 12.65 23.34
N SER A 41 -20.41 11.59 23.67
CA SER A 41 -20.81 11.27 25.04
C SER A 41 -19.84 10.35 25.78
N LEU A 42 -18.79 9.88 25.09
CA LEU A 42 -17.82 8.96 25.65
C LEU A 42 -16.81 9.68 26.56
N PRO A 43 -16.37 9.02 27.65
CA PRO A 43 -15.22 9.47 28.45
C PRO A 43 -13.96 9.63 27.60
N GLU A 44 -13.08 10.55 27.97
CA GLU A 44 -11.83 10.87 27.27
C GLU A 44 -10.97 9.63 26.96
N GLU A 45 -10.82 8.73 27.93
CA GLU A 45 -10.08 7.48 27.76
C GLU A 45 -10.70 6.62 26.64
N SER A 46 -12.03 6.53 26.60
CA SER A 46 -12.77 5.77 25.59
C SER A 46 -12.66 6.40 24.21
N GLN A 47 -12.48 7.72 24.11
CA GLN A 47 -12.27 8.40 22.84
C GLN A 47 -10.92 8.02 22.20
N SER A 48 -9.87 7.87 23.02
CA SER A 48 -8.56 7.41 22.53
C SER A 48 -8.62 5.97 22.02
N VAL A 49 -9.31 5.07 22.74
CA VAL A 49 -9.50 3.66 22.37
C VAL A 49 -10.35 3.54 21.11
N LEU A 50 -11.45 4.28 21.03
CA LEU A 50 -12.28 4.39 19.82
C LEU A 50 -11.45 4.85 18.64
N GLY A 51 -10.66 5.91 18.81
CA GLY A 51 -9.77 6.43 17.79
C GLY A 51 -8.78 5.36 17.31
N MET A 52 -8.11 4.67 18.24
CA MET A 52 -7.19 3.58 17.93
C MET A 52 -7.86 2.46 17.12
N ALA A 53 -9.05 2.01 17.53
CA ALA A 53 -9.79 0.97 16.83
C ALA A 53 -10.20 1.41 15.42
N MET A 54 -10.66 2.66 15.25
CA MET A 54 -10.98 3.25 13.95
C MET A 54 -9.76 3.37 13.04
N GLY A 55 -8.64 3.84 13.59
CA GLY A 55 -7.37 3.95 12.86
C GLY A 55 -6.88 2.59 12.36
N GLY A 56 -6.97 1.58 13.22
CA GLY A 56 -6.68 0.19 12.85
C GLY A 56 -7.59 -0.34 11.75
N LEU A 57 -8.91 -0.07 11.85
CA LEU A 57 -9.89 -0.50 10.85
C LEU A 57 -9.62 0.15 9.50
N CYS A 58 -9.28 1.45 9.49
CA CYS A 58 -8.85 2.16 8.29
C CYS A 58 -7.61 1.51 7.68
N ALA A 59 -6.59 1.19 8.50
CA ALA A 59 -5.39 0.52 8.03
C ALA A 59 -5.71 -0.86 7.41
N ALA A 60 -6.59 -1.63 8.03
CA ALA A 60 -7.01 -2.94 7.51
C ALA A 60 -7.72 -2.81 6.15
N TRP A 61 -8.65 -1.86 6.03
CA TRP A 61 -9.39 -1.64 4.79
C TRP A 61 -8.51 -1.07 3.67
N ILE A 62 -7.61 -0.14 3.99
CA ILE A 62 -6.65 0.39 3.01
C ILE A 62 -5.64 -0.69 2.62
N ALA A 63 -5.24 -1.58 3.52
CA ALA A 63 -4.40 -2.74 3.21
C ALA A 63 -5.13 -3.74 2.29
N LEU A 64 -6.40 -4.04 2.55
CA LEU A 64 -7.23 -4.85 1.66
C LEU A 64 -7.39 -4.20 0.28
N GLY A 65 -7.66 -2.89 0.24
CA GLY A 65 -7.72 -2.12 -1.00
C GLY A 65 -6.39 -2.16 -1.76
N SER A 66 -5.27 -2.04 -1.06
CA SER A 66 -3.92 -2.17 -1.61
C SER A 66 -3.69 -3.57 -2.18
N TRP A 67 -4.13 -4.62 -1.49
CA TRP A 67 -4.05 -5.99 -1.99
C TRP A 67 -4.88 -6.17 -3.26
N VAL A 68 -6.15 -5.72 -3.24
CA VAL A 68 -7.06 -5.83 -4.39
C VAL A 68 -6.60 -4.98 -5.58
N ALA A 69 -5.93 -3.85 -5.36
CA ALA A 69 -5.43 -3.00 -6.44
C ALA A 69 -4.08 -3.49 -6.98
N LEU A 70 -3.13 -3.79 -6.08
CA LEU A 70 -1.72 -3.90 -6.40
C LEU A 70 -1.20 -5.33 -6.43
N ILE A 71 -1.70 -6.27 -5.63
CA ILE A 71 -1.09 -7.60 -5.54
C ILE A 71 -1.46 -8.48 -6.73
N HIS A 72 -0.46 -9.11 -7.36
CA HIS A 72 -0.67 -10.06 -8.45
C HIS A 72 -1.09 -11.43 -7.90
N LEU A 73 -2.02 -12.11 -8.57
CA LEU A 73 -2.40 -13.49 -8.25
C LEU A 73 -1.77 -14.40 -9.30
N PRO A 74 -0.90 -15.37 -8.92
CA PRO A 74 -0.22 -16.21 -9.89
C PRO A 74 -1.22 -16.91 -10.81
N ARG A 75 -0.91 -16.93 -12.10
CA ARG A 75 -1.71 -17.63 -13.12
C ARG A 75 -1.44 -19.12 -12.95
N ARG A 76 -2.42 -19.86 -12.44
CA ARG A 76 -2.30 -21.31 -12.30
C ARG A 76 -2.15 -21.92 -13.71
N ASN A 77 -0.94 -22.38 -14.01
CA ASN A 77 -0.49 -23.17 -15.17
C ASN A 77 -0.60 -22.53 -16.56
N GLU A 78 0.56 -22.25 -17.15
CA GLU A 78 0.75 -21.86 -18.55
C GLU A 78 0.43 -22.98 -19.56
N LEU A 79 -0.05 -24.16 -19.14
CA LEU A 79 -0.22 -25.32 -20.03
C LEU A 79 -1.65 -25.82 -20.29
N GLN A 80 -2.72 -25.30 -19.67
CA GLN A 80 -4.03 -26.00 -19.73
C GLN A 80 -5.22 -25.20 -20.26
N GLU A 81 -5.38 -25.21 -21.59
CA GLU A 81 -6.50 -24.74 -22.46
C GLU A 81 -7.19 -23.36 -22.26
N ARG A 82 -7.26 -22.61 -23.36
CA ARG A 82 -7.46 -21.15 -23.47
C ARG A 82 -8.88 -20.66 -23.14
N ASP A 83 -9.82 -21.53 -22.78
CA ASP A 83 -11.25 -21.18 -22.77
C ASP A 83 -11.97 -21.22 -21.41
N GLU A 84 -11.36 -21.68 -20.31
CA GLU A 84 -12.02 -21.71 -18.99
C GLU A 84 -11.37 -20.82 -17.90
N ARG A 85 -10.37 -19.99 -18.26
CA ARG A 85 -9.35 -19.49 -17.31
C ARG A 85 -9.52 -18.08 -16.71
N ALA A 86 -10.56 -17.33 -17.06
CA ALA A 86 -10.82 -16.01 -16.47
C ALA A 86 -11.50 -15.99 -15.07
N PRO A 87 -12.33 -16.97 -14.65
CA PRO A 87 -13.20 -16.77 -13.49
C PRO A 87 -12.47 -16.86 -12.15
N GLN A 88 -11.43 -17.69 -11.98
CA GLN A 88 -10.83 -17.95 -10.66
C GLN A 88 -10.05 -16.77 -10.05
N GLN A 89 -9.33 -15.97 -10.87
CA GLN A 89 -8.63 -14.77 -10.38
C GLN A 89 -9.61 -13.66 -10.00
N MET A 90 -10.73 -13.57 -10.72
CA MET A 90 -11.80 -12.61 -10.45
C MET A 90 -12.60 -13.03 -9.21
N GLN A 91 -12.85 -14.33 -9.03
CA GLN A 91 -13.55 -14.91 -7.88
C GLN A 91 -12.89 -14.57 -6.53
N SER A 92 -11.57 -14.70 -6.41
CA SER A 92 -10.88 -14.38 -5.15
C SER A 92 -10.95 -12.89 -4.80
N ARG A 93 -10.79 -11.99 -5.78
CA ARG A 93 -10.95 -10.54 -5.57
C ARG A 93 -12.39 -10.19 -5.22
N VAL A 94 -13.36 -10.79 -5.91
CA VAL A 94 -14.79 -10.60 -5.62
C VAL A 94 -15.12 -11.08 -4.22
N ALA A 95 -14.60 -12.23 -3.77
CA ALA A 95 -14.80 -12.72 -2.41
C ALA A 95 -14.25 -11.75 -1.36
N VAL A 96 -13.04 -11.21 -1.56
CA VAL A 96 -12.45 -10.20 -0.65
C VAL A 96 -13.29 -8.92 -0.64
N VAL A 97 -13.75 -8.45 -1.79
CA VAL A 97 -14.62 -7.26 -1.89
C VAL A 97 -15.96 -7.50 -1.21
N ILE A 98 -16.58 -8.67 -1.38
CA ILE A 98 -17.83 -9.03 -0.69
C ILE A 98 -17.61 -9.05 0.82
N ALA A 99 -16.55 -9.70 1.31
CA ALA A 99 -16.24 -9.73 2.74
C ALA A 99 -16.00 -8.32 3.30
N TRP A 100 -15.33 -7.46 2.53
CA TRP A 100 -15.13 -6.05 2.88
C TRP A 100 -16.45 -5.27 2.94
N ILE A 101 -17.35 -5.45 1.96
CA ILE A 101 -18.69 -4.83 1.96
C ILE A 101 -19.53 -5.32 3.14
N VAL A 102 -19.49 -6.62 3.46
CA VAL A 102 -20.19 -7.16 4.63
C VAL A 102 -19.68 -6.54 5.92
N ASN A 103 -18.35 -6.38 6.06
CA ASN A 103 -17.77 -5.71 7.22
C ASN A 103 -18.14 -4.21 7.28
N LEU A 104 -18.23 -3.53 6.13
CA LEU A 104 -18.73 -2.16 6.02
C LEU A 104 -20.19 -2.06 6.49
N ILE A 105 -21.07 -2.96 6.03
CA ILE A 105 -22.48 -2.99 6.46
C ILE A 105 -22.56 -3.24 7.96
N LEU A 106 -21.75 -4.16 8.50
CA LEU A 106 -21.71 -4.46 9.92
C LEU A 106 -21.32 -3.23 10.75
N ILE A 107 -20.24 -2.52 10.38
CA ILE A 107 -19.85 -1.33 11.14
C ILE A 107 -20.91 -0.24 11.03
N VAL A 108 -21.44 0.02 9.84
CA VAL A 108 -22.52 1.01 9.64
C VAL A 108 -23.73 0.68 10.50
N ALA A 109 -24.09 -0.60 10.62
CA ALA A 109 -25.18 -1.05 11.49
C ALA A 109 -24.85 -0.87 12.99
N LEU A 110 -23.59 -1.04 13.41
CA LEU A 110 -23.16 -0.87 14.80
C LEU A 110 -23.08 0.60 15.22
N ILE A 111 -22.65 1.48 14.31
CA ILE A 111 -22.43 2.91 14.60
C ILE A 111 -23.45 3.82 13.92
N TRP A 112 -24.61 3.29 13.54
CA TRP A 112 -25.63 4.00 12.76
C TRP A 112 -26.10 5.32 13.39
N GLN A 113 -25.96 5.44 14.71
CA GLN A 113 -26.32 6.63 15.47
C GLN A 113 -25.29 7.77 15.35
N ASP A 114 -24.08 7.48 14.85
CA ASP A 114 -22.99 8.43 14.71
C ASP A 114 -22.54 8.54 13.25
N SER A 115 -23.32 9.30 12.47
CA SER A 115 -23.08 9.52 11.04
C SER A 115 -21.74 10.20 10.76
N ASP A 116 -21.23 10.99 11.70
CA ASP A 116 -19.95 11.70 11.56
C ASP A 116 -18.79 10.70 11.52
N LEU A 117 -18.82 9.68 12.38
CA LEU A 117 -17.81 8.62 12.37
C LEU A 117 -17.83 7.78 11.10
N ILE A 118 -19.03 7.46 10.59
CA ILE A 118 -19.18 6.72 9.34
C ILE A 118 -18.57 7.52 8.18
N ALA A 119 -18.94 8.80 8.09
CA ALA A 119 -18.44 9.71 7.08
C ALA A 119 -16.90 9.85 7.16
N GLN A 120 -16.36 10.01 8.36
CA GLN A 120 -14.92 10.09 8.58
C GLN A 120 -14.20 8.80 8.15
N LEU A 121 -14.73 7.62 8.53
CA LEU A 121 -14.17 6.32 8.17
C LEU A 121 -14.13 6.14 6.65
N LEU A 122 -15.26 6.42 5.97
CA LEU A 122 -15.38 6.31 4.52
C LEU A 122 -14.45 7.29 3.80
N ALA A 123 -14.32 8.52 4.31
CA ALA A 123 -13.40 9.51 3.75
C ALA A 123 -11.94 9.07 3.91
N ILE A 124 -11.53 8.55 5.08
CA ILE A 124 -10.15 8.08 5.33
C ILE A 124 -9.82 6.94 4.37
N VAL A 125 -10.70 5.95 4.27
CA VAL A 125 -10.46 4.76 3.48
C VAL A 125 -10.53 5.08 1.98
N GLY A 126 -11.51 5.89 1.56
CA GLY A 126 -11.64 6.34 0.18
C GLY A 126 -10.40 7.09 -0.28
N LEU A 127 -9.95 8.09 0.49
CA LEU A 127 -8.72 8.83 0.19
C LEU A 127 -7.48 7.94 0.28
N GLY A 128 -7.40 7.06 1.28
CA GLY A 128 -6.28 6.14 1.47
C GLY A 128 -6.08 5.17 0.32
N ILE A 129 -7.16 4.63 -0.26
CA ILE A 129 -7.12 3.74 -1.43
C ILE A 129 -6.67 4.45 -2.71
N THR A 130 -6.84 5.78 -2.81
CA THR A 130 -6.31 6.53 -3.97
C THR A 130 -4.80 6.43 -4.10
N GLY A 131 -4.06 6.35 -2.98
CA GLY A 131 -2.60 6.18 -2.99
C GLY A 131 -2.17 4.91 -3.75
N PRO A 132 -2.63 3.72 -3.35
CA PRO A 132 -2.43 2.47 -4.09
C PRO A 132 -2.89 2.54 -5.56
N LEU A 133 -3.98 3.23 -5.87
CA LEU A 133 -4.44 3.39 -7.26
C LEU A 133 -3.51 4.28 -8.08
N ILE A 134 -3.00 5.38 -7.52
CA ILE A 134 -1.97 6.23 -8.16
C ILE A 134 -0.72 5.40 -8.40
N ALA A 135 -0.30 4.63 -7.40
CA ALA A 135 0.85 3.75 -7.46
C ALA A 135 0.69 2.66 -8.56
N TYR A 136 -0.51 2.10 -8.68
CA TYR A 136 -0.88 1.18 -9.75
C TYR A 136 -0.86 1.85 -11.12
N GLN A 137 -1.44 3.04 -11.26
CA GLN A 137 -1.50 3.75 -12.53
C GLN A 137 -0.13 4.21 -13.01
N TRP A 138 0.72 4.65 -12.08
CA TRP A 138 2.10 5.06 -12.32
C TRP A 138 2.96 3.91 -12.84
N SER A 139 2.82 2.74 -12.22
CA SER A 139 3.63 1.57 -12.59
C SER A 139 3.00 0.72 -13.70
N HIS A 140 1.67 0.76 -13.85
CA HIS A 140 0.85 -0.22 -14.59
C HIS A 140 1.22 -1.68 -14.26
N ARG A 141 1.81 -1.90 -13.09
CA ARG A 141 2.40 -3.17 -12.68
C ARG A 141 1.82 -3.58 -11.34
N ARG A 142 1.43 -4.84 -11.27
CA ARG A 142 1.10 -5.48 -10.00
C ARG A 142 2.37 -5.94 -9.30
N ILE A 143 2.31 -6.03 -7.98
CA ILE A 143 3.40 -6.49 -7.12
C ILE A 143 3.53 -8.01 -7.29
N HIS A 144 4.72 -8.47 -7.69
CA HIS A 144 5.04 -9.89 -7.87
C HIS A 144 6.00 -10.36 -6.77
N ARG A 145 6.14 -11.69 -6.63
CA ARG A 145 7.05 -12.33 -5.65
C ARG A 145 8.45 -12.62 -6.18
N GLY A 146 8.66 -12.65 -7.51
CA GLY A 146 9.83 -13.33 -8.09
C GLY A 146 10.71 -12.51 -9.03
N GLU A 147 10.16 -11.77 -10.01
CA GLU A 147 10.99 -11.21 -11.09
C GLU A 147 11.12 -9.67 -11.05
N PRO A 148 12.35 -9.14 -11.11
CA PRO A 148 12.59 -7.73 -11.43
C PRO A 148 12.10 -7.45 -12.86
N GLN A 149 11.04 -6.67 -13.02
CA GLN A 149 10.57 -6.27 -14.35
C GLN A 149 11.19 -4.93 -14.77
N THR A 150 11.85 -4.91 -15.93
CA THR A 150 12.54 -3.73 -16.50
C THR A 150 11.58 -2.57 -16.71
N THR A 151 11.98 -1.35 -16.36
CA THR A 151 11.16 -0.12 -16.45
C THR A 151 10.77 0.18 -17.90
N GLU A 152 9.47 0.20 -18.23
CA GLU A 152 8.98 0.67 -19.53
C GLU A 152 8.95 2.21 -19.54
N ARG A 153 9.14 2.80 -20.73
CA ARG A 153 9.00 4.25 -20.93
C ARG A 153 7.57 4.68 -20.62
N GLN A 154 7.44 5.72 -19.80
CA GLN A 154 6.15 6.25 -19.38
C GLN A 154 5.41 6.87 -20.57
N SER A 155 4.14 6.50 -20.74
CA SER A 155 3.28 7.07 -21.80
C SER A 155 2.48 8.26 -21.27
N ILE A 156 2.19 9.25 -22.12
CA ILE A 156 1.34 10.41 -21.80
C ILE A 156 -0.01 9.98 -21.19
N ARG A 157 -0.54 8.83 -21.63
CA ARG A 157 -1.79 8.23 -21.12
C ARG A 157 -1.70 7.85 -19.63
N GLN A 158 -0.54 7.41 -19.14
CA GLN A 158 -0.33 7.08 -17.72
C GLN A 158 -0.37 8.34 -16.86
N ILE A 159 0.33 9.40 -17.29
CA ILE A 159 0.36 10.70 -16.60
C ILE A 159 -1.07 11.28 -16.50
N LEU A 160 -1.85 11.19 -17.59
CA LEU A 160 -3.24 11.62 -17.60
C LEU A 160 -4.11 10.82 -16.61
N GLY A 161 -3.90 9.50 -16.50
CA GLY A 161 -4.60 8.65 -15.53
C GLY A 161 -4.32 9.05 -14.07
N ILE A 162 -3.06 9.32 -13.75
CA ILE A 162 -2.66 9.79 -12.41
C ILE A 162 -3.29 11.14 -12.09
N ALA A 163 -3.21 12.09 -13.04
CA ALA A 163 -3.82 13.41 -12.90
C ALA A 163 -5.34 13.30 -12.68
N PHE A 164 -6.01 12.39 -13.39
CA PHE A 164 -7.43 12.11 -13.20
C PHE A 164 -7.73 11.57 -11.79
N THR A 165 -6.96 10.60 -11.30
CA THR A 165 -7.17 10.05 -9.94
C THR A 165 -6.92 11.09 -8.86
N ILE A 166 -5.91 11.94 -9.01
CA ILE A 166 -5.66 13.06 -8.11
C ILE A 166 -6.82 14.07 -8.17
N ALA A 167 -7.31 14.40 -9.36
CA ALA A 167 -8.44 15.31 -9.52
C ALA A 167 -9.71 14.75 -8.87
N VAL A 168 -9.99 13.45 -9.03
CA VAL A 168 -11.09 12.77 -8.34
C VAL A 168 -10.91 12.81 -6.83
N ALA A 169 -9.70 12.54 -6.32
CA ALA A 169 -9.42 12.60 -4.89
C ALA A 169 -9.66 14.01 -4.30
N ILE A 170 -9.20 15.05 -4.99
CA ILE A 170 -9.42 16.46 -4.59
C ILE A 170 -10.91 16.82 -4.68
N ALA A 171 -11.60 16.42 -5.73
CA ALA A 171 -13.03 16.68 -5.90
C ALA A 171 -13.85 15.97 -4.80
N SER A 172 -13.52 14.73 -4.48
CA SER A 172 -14.11 14.00 -3.36
C SER A 172 -13.84 14.70 -2.04
N LEU A 173 -12.60 15.11 -1.75
CA LEU A 173 -12.27 15.83 -0.51
C LEU A 173 -13.07 17.13 -0.38
N LYS A 174 -13.18 17.92 -1.45
CA LYS A 174 -14.03 19.12 -1.47
C LYS A 174 -15.51 18.82 -1.28
N LEU A 175 -16.00 17.70 -1.84
CA LEU A 175 -17.37 17.24 -1.64
C LEU A 175 -17.60 16.89 -0.17
N TYR A 176 -16.68 16.15 0.44
CA TYR A 176 -16.71 15.80 1.85
C TYR A 176 -16.69 17.04 2.75
N GLU A 177 -15.81 18.00 2.50
CA GLU A 177 -15.78 19.28 3.24
C GLU A 177 -17.09 20.06 3.13
N ARG A 178 -17.68 20.11 1.94
CA ARG A 178 -18.88 20.92 1.68
C ARG A 178 -20.17 20.29 2.19
N TYR A 179 -20.34 18.98 2.03
CA TYR A 179 -21.61 18.30 2.32
C TYR A 179 -21.64 17.61 3.68
N LEU A 180 -20.49 17.20 4.22
CA LEU A 180 -20.40 16.55 5.52
C LEU A 180 -19.85 17.46 6.62
N GLY A 181 -19.55 18.72 6.31
CA GLY A 181 -19.13 19.71 7.30
C GLY A 181 -17.86 19.32 8.04
N LEU A 182 -16.94 18.60 7.37
CA LEU A 182 -15.69 18.17 7.98
C LEU A 182 -14.92 19.39 8.52
N THR A 183 -14.45 19.27 9.75
CA THR A 183 -13.57 20.27 10.34
C THR A 183 -12.24 20.30 9.60
N ALA A 184 -11.55 21.44 9.63
CA ALA A 184 -10.20 21.55 9.07
C ALA A 184 -9.24 20.51 9.66
N SER A 185 -9.38 20.16 10.94
CA SER A 185 -8.58 19.12 11.58
C SER A 185 -8.86 17.73 11.00
N ALA A 186 -10.11 17.40 10.71
CA ALA A 186 -10.48 16.15 10.06
C ALA A 186 -9.93 16.07 8.62
N SER A 187 -10.02 17.14 7.83
CA SER A 187 -9.40 17.21 6.50
C SER A 187 -7.89 17.00 6.53
N VAL A 188 -7.20 17.63 7.49
CA VAL A 188 -5.75 17.46 7.64
C VAL A 188 -5.41 16.05 8.07
N LEU A 189 -6.14 15.47 9.03
CA LEU A 189 -5.99 14.08 9.44
C LEU A 189 -6.14 13.12 8.25
N LEU A 190 -7.18 13.31 7.43
CA LEU A 190 -7.44 12.52 6.22
C LEU A 190 -6.24 12.52 5.26
N VAL A 191 -5.79 13.72 4.88
CA VAL A 191 -4.66 13.90 3.95
C VAL A 191 -3.39 13.33 4.55
N CYS A 192 -3.15 13.56 5.84
CA CYS A 192 -2.00 13.01 6.55
C CYS A 192 -1.99 11.48 6.50
N ILE A 193 -3.10 10.80 6.76
CA ILE A 193 -3.20 9.33 6.71
C ILE A 193 -2.92 8.82 5.30
N ALA A 194 -3.53 9.41 4.26
CA ALA A 194 -3.34 8.98 2.88
C ALA A 194 -1.88 9.12 2.41
N ILE A 195 -1.23 10.26 2.71
CA ILE A 195 0.19 10.46 2.40
C ILE A 195 1.07 9.47 3.18
N SER A 196 0.75 9.22 4.45
CA SER A 196 1.50 8.26 5.29
C SER A 196 1.44 6.86 4.71
N TRP A 197 0.24 6.42 4.31
CA TRP A 197 0.07 5.10 3.71
C TRP A 197 0.92 4.95 2.45
N LEU A 198 0.84 5.93 1.55
CA LEU A 198 1.62 5.92 0.31
C LEU A 198 3.12 5.88 0.59
N ALA A 199 3.61 6.72 1.51
CA ALA A 199 5.01 6.73 1.89
C ALA A 199 5.46 5.39 2.50
N MET A 200 4.71 4.84 3.45
CA MET A 200 5.02 3.55 4.09
C MET A 200 5.02 2.40 3.07
N LEU A 201 4.07 2.39 2.13
CA LEU A 201 3.99 1.40 1.07
C LEU A 201 5.24 1.44 0.17
N ILE A 202 5.68 2.64 -0.24
CA ILE A 202 6.90 2.85 -1.03
C ILE A 202 8.15 2.39 -0.27
N ILE A 203 8.27 2.77 1.01
CA ILE A 203 9.44 2.46 1.85
C ILE A 203 9.57 0.96 2.08
N ILE A 204 8.48 0.30 2.47
CA ILE A 204 8.52 -1.10 2.94
C ILE A 204 8.61 -2.10 1.78
N LEU A 205 8.01 -1.78 0.64
CA LEU A 205 8.08 -2.61 -0.56
C LEU A 205 9.31 -2.28 -1.42
N GLY A 206 10.02 -1.19 -1.07
CA GLY A 206 11.32 -0.84 -1.63
C GLY A 206 12.50 -1.35 -0.81
N ARG A 207 13.71 -0.94 -1.22
CA ARG A 207 14.97 -1.35 -0.58
C ARG A 207 15.26 -0.62 0.73
N TRP A 208 14.44 0.37 1.07
CA TRP A 208 14.66 1.29 2.19
C TRP A 208 13.89 0.94 3.46
N TRP A 209 13.47 -0.31 3.61
CA TRP A 209 12.57 -0.74 4.69
C TRP A 209 13.08 -0.37 6.09
N ALA A 210 14.39 -0.34 6.33
CA ALA A 210 14.99 0.09 7.59
C ALA A 210 14.64 1.54 7.98
N LEU A 211 14.37 2.41 6.99
CA LEU A 211 13.93 3.78 7.24
C LEU A 211 12.54 3.85 7.89
N ILE A 212 11.76 2.77 7.88
CA ILE A 212 10.42 2.76 8.47
C ILE A 212 10.46 3.05 9.98
N PHE A 213 11.51 2.58 10.67
CA PHE A 213 11.70 2.79 12.10
C PHE A 213 12.01 4.25 12.45
N ALA A 214 12.52 5.04 11.51
CA ALA A 214 12.73 6.48 11.69
C ALA A 214 11.51 7.29 11.24
N ILE A 215 10.93 6.93 10.09
CA ILE A 215 9.87 7.70 9.43
C ILE A 215 8.53 7.59 10.16
N ILE A 216 8.21 6.43 10.74
CA ILE A 216 6.94 6.26 11.48
C ILE A 216 6.91 7.11 12.75
N PRO A 217 7.88 7.02 13.68
CA PRO A 217 7.86 7.85 14.89
C PRO A 217 7.93 9.35 14.57
N MET A 218 8.81 9.75 13.64
CA MET A 218 8.93 11.15 13.24
C MET A 218 7.64 11.66 12.59
N GLY A 219 7.03 10.84 11.74
CA GLY A 219 5.77 11.14 11.08
C GLY A 219 4.59 11.22 12.04
N PHE A 220 4.57 10.39 13.09
CA PHE A 220 3.57 10.43 14.14
C PHE A 220 3.66 11.72 14.95
N VAL A 221 4.86 12.05 15.46
CA VAL A 221 5.10 13.27 16.25
C VAL A 221 4.77 14.52 15.46
N PHE A 222 5.24 14.61 14.21
CA PHE A 222 4.98 15.76 13.35
C PHE A 222 3.47 15.97 13.10
N ARG A 223 2.70 14.89 12.92
CA ARG A 223 1.27 14.99 12.65
C ARG A 223 0.45 15.33 13.88
N ILE A 224 0.83 14.81 15.05
CA ILE A 224 0.24 15.25 16.33
C ILE A 224 0.50 16.74 16.53
N PHE A 225 1.72 17.20 16.27
CA PHE A 225 2.06 18.61 16.36
C PHE A 225 1.19 19.46 15.41
N VAL A 226 1.08 19.08 14.14
CA VAL A 226 0.22 19.79 13.17
C VAL A 226 -1.25 19.80 13.58
N LEU A 227 -1.80 18.67 14.04
CA LEU A 227 -3.19 18.59 14.52
C LEU A 227 -3.42 19.48 15.73
N SER A 228 -2.50 19.45 16.70
CA SER A 228 -2.58 20.27 17.91
C SER A 228 -2.64 21.77 17.59
N LEU A 229 -1.87 22.24 16.59
CA LEU A 229 -1.89 23.64 16.16
C LEU A 229 -3.23 24.06 15.55
N ILE A 230 -3.95 23.14 14.91
CA ILE A 230 -5.24 23.40 14.27
C ILE A 230 -6.38 23.35 15.31
N GLU A 231 -6.32 22.39 16.23
CA GLU A 231 -7.38 22.14 17.22
C GLU A 231 -7.37 23.10 18.41
N LEU A 232 -6.25 23.79 18.71
CA LEU A 232 -6.17 24.86 19.72
C LEU A 232 -7.22 25.99 19.53
N ARG A 233 -7.90 26.03 18.39
CA ARG A 233 -8.92 27.03 18.05
C ARG A 233 -10.36 26.61 18.37
N SER A 234 -10.62 25.36 18.83
CA SER A 234 -11.96 24.83 19.07
C SER A 234 -12.29 24.66 20.56
N ARG A 235 -13.59 24.67 20.91
CA ARG A 235 -14.10 24.62 22.29
C ARG A 235 -14.07 23.20 22.90
N ASP A 236 -13.99 22.17 22.06
CA ASP A 236 -13.88 20.73 22.41
C ASP A 236 -12.55 20.13 21.91
N SER A 237 -11.47 20.90 22.00
CA SER A 237 -10.18 20.59 21.37
C SER A 237 -9.53 19.32 21.94
N GLU A 238 -9.64 19.09 23.25
CA GLU A 238 -8.97 17.98 23.94
C GLU A 238 -9.52 16.60 23.53
N ALA A 239 -10.84 16.44 23.55
CA ALA A 239 -11.56 15.26 23.06
C ALA A 239 -11.21 14.94 21.58
N GLN A 240 -11.19 15.97 20.73
CA GLN A 240 -10.87 15.82 19.31
C GLN A 240 -9.42 15.41 19.09
N ILE A 241 -8.47 16.02 19.83
CA ILE A 241 -7.05 15.67 19.79
C ILE A 241 -6.82 14.24 20.29
N LEU A 242 -7.46 13.81 21.39
CA LEU A 242 -7.35 12.46 21.92
C LEU A 242 -7.85 11.41 20.93
N ARG A 243 -8.99 11.66 20.29
CA ARG A 243 -9.51 10.78 19.23
C ARG A 243 -8.60 10.78 18.00
N ALA A 244 -8.15 11.95 17.53
CA ALA A 244 -7.30 12.06 16.35
C ALA A 244 -5.91 11.42 16.55
N SER A 245 -5.31 11.61 17.73
CA SER A 245 -4.06 10.95 18.12
C SER A 245 -4.26 9.43 18.26
N GLY A 246 -5.39 8.99 18.82
CA GLY A 246 -5.81 7.59 18.80
C GLY A 246 -5.89 7.02 17.38
N ILE A 247 -6.57 7.71 16.46
CA ILE A 247 -6.66 7.31 15.04
C ILE A 247 -5.28 7.19 14.42
N LEU A 248 -4.41 8.18 14.59
CA LEU A 248 -3.05 8.12 14.07
C LEU A 248 -2.29 6.93 14.66
N PHE A 249 -2.34 6.75 15.98
CA PHE A 249 -1.62 5.67 16.65
C PHE A 249 -2.07 4.30 16.14
N GLY A 250 -3.39 4.05 16.15
CA GLY A 250 -3.97 2.82 15.65
C GLY A 250 -3.62 2.59 14.17
N PHE A 251 -3.75 3.64 13.35
CA PHE A 251 -3.40 3.56 11.94
C PHE A 251 -1.95 3.15 11.72
N TYR A 252 -0.97 3.81 12.37
CA TYR A 252 0.45 3.48 12.21
C TYR A 252 0.80 2.09 12.73
N PHE A 253 0.29 1.73 13.91
CA PHE A 253 0.55 0.43 14.54
C PHE A 253 0.07 -0.72 13.64
N PHE A 254 -1.21 -0.68 13.23
CA PHE A 254 -1.77 -1.72 12.38
C PHE A 254 -1.21 -1.67 10.95
N SER A 255 -0.95 -0.47 10.40
CA SER A 255 -0.30 -0.35 9.09
C SER A 255 1.06 -1.02 9.08
N LEU A 256 1.89 -0.81 10.10
CA LEU A 256 3.20 -1.46 10.22
C LEU A 256 3.05 -2.98 10.26
N ILE A 257 2.12 -3.51 11.08
CA ILE A 257 1.87 -4.95 11.16
C ILE A 257 1.43 -5.51 9.80
N PHE A 258 0.44 -4.90 9.15
CA PHE A 258 -0.08 -5.38 7.87
C PHE A 258 0.94 -5.27 6.74
N LEU A 259 1.76 -4.22 6.74
CA LEU A 259 2.84 -4.04 5.79
C LEU A 259 3.97 -5.06 6.02
N LEU A 260 4.33 -5.36 7.27
CA LEU A 260 5.28 -6.43 7.60
C LEU A 260 4.74 -7.80 7.16
N LEU A 261 3.45 -8.06 7.35
CA LEU A 261 2.80 -9.28 6.87
C LEU A 261 2.82 -9.36 5.34
N MET A 262 2.47 -8.27 4.64
CA MET A 262 2.58 -8.20 3.18
C MET A 262 4.02 -8.44 2.72
N ARG A 263 5.01 -7.92 3.44
CA ARG A 263 6.43 -8.15 3.13
C ARG A 263 6.88 -9.59 3.39
N SER A 264 6.39 -10.21 4.46
CA SER A 264 6.68 -11.61 4.82
C SER A 264 6.11 -12.60 3.81
N SER A 265 5.01 -12.23 3.14
CA SER A 265 4.42 -13.02 2.05
C SER A 265 5.24 -13.00 0.74
N GLY A 266 6.42 -12.37 0.75
CA GLY A 266 7.35 -12.35 -0.39
C GLY A 266 7.06 -11.30 -1.46
N HIS A 267 6.01 -10.48 -1.30
CA HIS A 267 5.68 -9.41 -2.24
C HIS A 267 6.71 -8.28 -2.19
N ARG A 268 7.28 -7.90 -3.34
CA ARG A 268 8.25 -6.80 -3.48
C ARG A 268 7.90 -5.91 -4.67
N TRP A 269 7.98 -4.58 -4.49
CA TRP A 269 7.83 -3.61 -5.60
C TRP A 269 9.07 -3.59 -6.49
N PHE A 270 10.24 -3.67 -5.86
CA PHE A 270 11.52 -3.69 -6.52
C PHE A 270 12.22 -4.99 -6.14
N GLY A 271 12.11 -6.00 -7.01
CA GLY A 271 13.01 -7.15 -6.97
C GLY A 271 14.41 -6.63 -7.27
N GLY A 272 15.26 -6.51 -6.26
CA GLY A 272 16.68 -6.60 -6.53
C GLY A 272 16.96 -8.04 -6.91
N HIS A 273 17.57 -8.27 -8.08
CA HIS A 273 18.49 -9.38 -8.18
C HIS A 273 19.45 -9.23 -6.99
N ASP A 274 19.41 -10.16 -6.05
CA ASP A 274 20.64 -10.60 -5.40
C ASP A 274 21.43 -11.33 -6.50
N GLU A 275 21.88 -10.61 -7.53
CA GLU A 275 23.04 -11.05 -8.29
C GLU A 275 24.18 -10.82 -7.29
N PRO A 276 24.86 -11.86 -6.81
CA PRO A 276 26.14 -11.63 -6.17
C PRO A 276 26.97 -10.81 -7.17
N LEU A 277 27.66 -9.78 -6.68
CA LEU A 277 28.67 -9.01 -7.41
C LEU A 277 29.85 -9.94 -7.77
N THR A 278 29.58 -10.98 -8.54
CA THR A 278 30.53 -11.99 -8.94
C THR A 278 30.22 -12.37 -10.38
N ASN A 279 31.18 -12.00 -11.24
CA ASN A 279 31.47 -12.63 -12.52
C ASN A 279 30.73 -12.21 -13.80
N ARG A 280 30.03 -11.07 -13.84
CA ARG A 280 29.56 -10.53 -15.13
C ARG A 280 30.48 -9.47 -15.74
N ASP A 281 31.15 -8.69 -14.90
CA ASP A 281 32.11 -7.66 -15.35
C ASP A 281 33.48 -8.24 -15.75
N SER A 282 33.82 -9.44 -15.27
CA SER A 282 35.03 -10.17 -15.69
C SER A 282 34.91 -10.77 -17.09
N ASN A 283 33.71 -11.12 -17.54
CA ASN A 283 33.49 -11.66 -18.88
C ASN A 283 33.37 -10.56 -19.94
N ALA A 284 32.85 -9.38 -19.57
CA ALA A 284 32.82 -8.22 -20.46
C ALA A 284 34.25 -7.74 -20.77
N TRP A 285 35.13 -7.72 -19.77
CA TRP A 285 36.52 -7.29 -20.00
C TRP A 285 37.38 -8.33 -20.72
N SER A 286 37.07 -9.63 -20.57
CA SER A 286 37.80 -10.70 -21.29
C SER A 286 37.47 -10.75 -22.79
N ASN A 287 36.25 -10.38 -23.18
CA ASN A 287 35.84 -10.36 -24.58
C ASN A 287 36.42 -9.14 -25.31
N ASP A 288 36.49 -7.98 -24.65
CA ASP A 288 37.12 -6.79 -25.25
C ASP A 288 38.63 -6.97 -25.41
N ALA A 289 39.30 -7.65 -24.49
CA ALA A 289 40.71 -8.01 -24.63
C ALA A 289 40.96 -9.01 -25.77
N ALA A 290 40.07 -9.97 -25.99
CA ALA A 290 40.15 -10.93 -27.09
C ALA A 290 39.83 -10.31 -28.46
N VAL A 291 38.95 -9.31 -28.52
CA VAL A 291 38.63 -8.57 -29.75
C VAL A 291 39.79 -7.64 -30.13
N VAL A 292 40.38 -6.92 -29.16
CA VAL A 292 41.55 -6.07 -29.40
C VAL A 292 42.79 -6.89 -29.79
N ALA A 293 42.99 -8.08 -29.23
CA ALA A 293 44.07 -8.98 -29.63
C ALA A 293 43.90 -9.58 -31.04
N ARG A 294 42.65 -9.80 -31.49
CA ARG A 294 42.35 -10.21 -32.86
C ARG A 294 42.58 -9.08 -33.87
N ASP A 295 42.17 -7.87 -33.54
CA ASP A 295 42.36 -6.71 -34.44
C ASP A 295 43.83 -6.28 -34.54
N ALA A 296 44.64 -6.53 -33.50
CA ALA A 296 46.09 -6.34 -33.55
C ALA A 296 46.78 -7.38 -34.45
N ALA A 297 46.33 -8.65 -34.43
CA ALA A 297 46.90 -9.70 -35.27
C ALA A 297 46.55 -9.55 -36.77
N VAL A 298 45.39 -8.98 -37.09
CA VAL A 298 44.98 -8.71 -38.49
C VAL A 298 45.75 -7.53 -39.09
N ARG A 299 46.30 -6.63 -38.25
CA ARG A 299 47.09 -5.47 -38.72
C ARG A 299 48.55 -5.78 -39.03
N ASP A 300 49.09 -6.88 -38.50
CA ASP A 300 50.48 -7.31 -38.76
C ASP A 300 50.62 -8.15 -40.05
N GLU A 301 49.53 -8.65 -40.65
CA GLU A 301 49.58 -9.40 -41.92
C GLU A 301 49.56 -8.51 -43.17
N ASP A 302 49.14 -7.24 -43.07
CA ASP A 302 49.03 -6.33 -44.22
C ASP A 302 50.32 -5.53 -44.53
N ASP A 303 51.37 -5.61 -43.69
CA ASP A 303 52.63 -4.85 -43.88
C ASP A 303 53.79 -5.70 -44.43
N ALA A 304 53.52 -6.94 -44.87
CA ALA A 304 54.51 -7.83 -45.47
C ALA A 304 54.29 -8.03 -46.98
N SER A 305 54.29 -6.93 -47.75
CA SER A 305 54.49 -7.00 -49.21
C SER A 305 55.99 -6.87 -49.53
N PRO A 306 56.61 -7.84 -50.24
CA PRO A 306 58.02 -7.80 -50.57
C PRO A 306 58.27 -6.80 -51.69
N THR A 307 59.12 -5.80 -51.43
CA THR A 307 59.76 -5.03 -52.48
C THR A 307 60.80 -5.91 -53.19
N LEU A 308 60.54 -6.20 -54.47
CA LEU A 308 61.56 -6.54 -55.46
C LEU A 308 62.11 -5.26 -56.08
#